data_AF-A0A6G3CKP9-F1
#
_entry.id   AF-A0A6G3CKP9-F1
#
_cell.length_a   1.000
_cell.length_b   1.000
_cell.length_c   1.000
_cell.angle_alpha   90.00
_cell.angle_beta   90.00
_cell.angle_gamma   90.00
#
_symmetry.space_group_name_H-M   'P 1'
#
loop_
_entity.id
_entity.type
_entity.pdbx_description
1 polymer ?
#
loop_
_entity_poly.entity_id
_entity_poly.type
_entity_poly.pdbx_seq_one_letter_code
_entity_poly.pdbx_strand_id
1 'polypeptide(L)'
;DVIQLQADNPDIEYAIPAAGYITSSDSLLVPAQARHKTNAEKLIDYYYEPPVAAQLAAYINYVCPVDGVREELAKIDESMASNTLILPDKEMAAKSRSFRSLSTEEETAYEEKFAKLIGA
;
A
#
# COMPACT_ATOMS: atom_id res chain seq x y z
N ASP A 1 3.36 5.02 -11.11
CA ASP A 1 2.16 5.11 -10.25
C ASP A 1 1.03 5.76 -11.07
N VAL A 2 -0.25 5.44 -10.80
CA VAL A 2 -1.37 5.93 -11.62
C VAL A 2 -1.51 7.45 -11.59
N ILE A 3 -1.19 8.10 -10.46
CA ILE A 3 -1.24 9.56 -10.37
C ILE A 3 -0.19 10.20 -11.27
N GLN A 4 1.03 9.64 -11.29
CA GLN A 4 2.08 10.09 -12.21
C GLN A 4 1.68 9.86 -13.68
N LEU A 5 1.09 8.71 -14.00
CA LEU A 5 0.61 8.42 -15.36
C LEU A 5 -0.53 9.37 -15.79
N GLN A 6 -1.41 9.75 -14.86
CA GLN A 6 -2.50 10.69 -15.09
C GLN A 6 -2.02 12.12 -15.34
N ALA A 7 -0.93 12.53 -14.69
CA ALA A 7 -0.32 13.83 -14.92
C ALA A 7 0.17 13.98 -16.38
N ASP A 8 0.68 12.89 -16.97
CA ASP A 8 1.13 12.86 -18.37
C ASP A 8 -0.03 12.62 -19.35
N ASN A 9 -1.02 11.79 -18.97
CA ASN A 9 -2.17 11.46 -19.79
C ASN A 9 -3.45 11.31 -18.94
N PRO A 10 -4.39 12.29 -18.98
CA PRO A 10 -5.60 12.26 -18.18
C PRO A 10 -6.58 11.14 -18.57
N ASP A 11 -6.41 10.49 -19.74
CA ASP A 11 -7.25 9.37 -20.16
C ASP A 11 -6.90 8.06 -19.43
N ILE A 12 -5.82 8.03 -18.65
CA ILE A 12 -5.44 6.87 -17.83
C ILE A 12 -6.23 6.92 -16.52
N GLU A 13 -6.93 5.84 -16.19
CA GLU A 13 -7.69 5.74 -14.93
C GLU A 13 -7.40 4.43 -14.20
N TYR A 14 -7.58 4.42 -12.88
CA TYR A 14 -7.53 3.21 -12.06
C TYR A 14 -8.95 2.73 -11.73
N ALA A 15 -9.28 1.51 -12.16
CA ALA A 15 -10.59 0.92 -11.90
C ALA A 15 -10.51 -0.14 -10.79
N ILE A 16 -11.36 0.00 -9.77
CA ILE A 16 -11.59 -1.05 -8.77
C ILE A 16 -12.66 -2.01 -9.32
N PRO A 17 -12.33 -3.31 -9.51
CA PRO A 17 -13.29 -4.26 -10.04
C PRO A 17 -14.51 -4.45 -9.13
N ALA A 18 -15.69 -4.65 -9.72
CA ALA A 18 -16.92 -4.93 -8.97
C ALA A 18 -16.84 -6.23 -8.12
N ALA A 19 -15.99 -7.18 -8.52
CA ALA A 19 -15.73 -8.41 -7.77
C ALA A 19 -14.87 -8.19 -6.52
N GLY A 20 -14.32 -6.99 -6.32
CA GLY A 20 -13.35 -6.67 -5.28
C GLY A 20 -11.90 -6.76 -5.78
N TYR A 21 -10.98 -6.52 -4.86
CA TYR A 21 -9.55 -6.47 -5.14
C TYR A 21 -8.73 -7.05 -3.97
N ILE A 22 -7.48 -7.42 -4.26
CA ILE A 22 -6.55 -7.90 -3.24
C ILE A 22 -5.84 -6.71 -2.60
N THR A 23 -5.78 -6.70 -1.27
CA THR A 23 -4.91 -5.81 -0.50
C THR A 23 -3.66 -6.55 -0.04
N SER A 24 -2.52 -5.88 -0.15
CA SER A 24 -1.25 -6.28 0.42
C SER A 24 -0.65 -5.10 1.20
N SER A 25 0.16 -5.40 2.19
CA SER A 25 0.89 -4.40 2.98
C SER A 25 2.37 -4.71 2.95
N ASP A 26 3.18 -3.73 2.58
CA ASP A 26 4.62 -3.78 2.82
C ASP A 26 4.88 -3.29 4.24
N SER A 27 5.60 -4.09 5.02
CA SER A 27 5.83 -3.82 6.44
C SER A 27 7.32 -3.68 6.74
N LEU A 28 7.68 -2.61 7.45
CA LEU A 28 9.03 -2.46 7.99
C LEU A 28 9.20 -3.41 9.20
N LEU A 29 10.15 -4.33 9.11
CA LEU A 29 10.42 -5.34 10.13
C LEU A 29 11.81 -5.16 10.74
N VAL A 30 11.96 -5.51 12.02
CA VAL A 30 13.26 -5.57 12.70
C VAL A 30 13.69 -7.05 12.83
N PRO A 31 14.76 -7.49 12.12
CA PRO A 31 15.25 -8.85 12.25
C PRO A 31 15.69 -9.19 13.67
N ALA A 32 15.48 -10.44 14.10
CA ALA A 32 15.74 -10.89 15.47
C ALA A 32 17.18 -10.63 15.97
N GLN A 33 18.16 -10.64 15.06
CA GLN A 33 19.58 -10.43 15.37
C GLN A 33 20.11 -9.06 14.91
N ALA A 34 19.22 -8.06 14.78
CA ALA A 34 19.62 -6.71 14.39
C ALA A 34 20.56 -6.08 15.42
N ARG A 35 21.76 -5.68 14.98
CA ARG A 35 22.79 -5.04 15.83
C ARG A 35 22.36 -3.67 16.39
N HIS A 36 21.40 -3.00 15.74
CA HIS A 36 20.93 -1.66 16.09
C HIS A 36 19.40 -1.59 16.24
N LYS A 37 18.81 -2.57 16.95
CA LYS A 37 17.36 -2.69 17.13
C LYS A 37 16.67 -1.37 17.54
N THR A 38 17.16 -0.70 18.57
CA THR A 38 16.56 0.56 19.06
C THR A 38 16.56 1.68 18.02
N ASN A 39 17.55 1.73 17.12
CA ASN A 39 17.57 2.74 16.06
C ASN A 39 16.54 2.41 14.97
N ALA A 40 16.36 1.13 14.66
CA ALA A 40 15.34 0.70 13.71
C ALA A 40 13.92 0.97 14.26
N GLU A 41 13.69 0.73 15.55
CA GLU A 41 12.42 1.07 16.22
C GLU A 41 12.13 2.56 16.16
N LYS A 42 13.12 3.42 16.46
CA LYS A 42 12.96 4.89 16.32
C LYS A 42 12.64 5.34 14.90
N LEU A 43 13.20 4.66 13.89
CA LEU A 43 12.88 4.95 12.50
C LEU A 43 11.44 4.54 12.16
N ILE A 44 10.98 3.39 12.66
CA ILE A 44 9.58 2.96 12.54
C ILE A 44 8.68 4.02 13.17
N ASP A 45 8.96 4.42 14.43
CA ASP A 45 8.17 5.43 15.13
C ASP A 45 8.07 6.75 14.34
N TYR A 46 9.20 7.22 13.79
CA TYR A 46 9.25 8.45 12.99
C TYR A 46 8.33 8.39 11.76
N TYR A 47 8.28 7.27 11.03
CA TYR A 47 7.40 7.13 9.87
C TYR A 47 5.90 7.08 10.22
N TYR A 48 5.57 6.81 11.49
CA TYR A 48 4.19 6.82 11.98
C TYR A 48 3.76 8.20 12.53
N GLU A 49 4.65 9.18 12.61
CA GLU A 49 4.26 10.56 12.94
C GLU A 49 3.42 11.15 11.79
N PRO A 50 2.20 11.71 12.04
CA PRO A 50 1.30 12.13 10.98
C PRO A 50 1.89 13.09 9.92
N PRO A 51 2.70 14.12 10.29
CA PRO A 51 3.33 14.98 9.28
C PRO A 51 4.31 14.23 8.38
N VAL A 52 5.03 13.24 8.92
CA VAL A 52 6.00 12.43 8.19
C VAL A 52 5.27 11.43 7.28
N ALA A 53 4.23 10.77 7.79
CA ALA A 53 3.39 9.88 7.02
C ALA A 53 2.71 10.61 5.85
N ALA A 54 2.24 11.84 6.07
CA ALA A 54 1.67 12.69 5.03
C ALA A 54 2.69 13.06 3.96
N GLN A 55 3.91 13.45 4.37
CA GLN A 55 5.00 13.73 3.43
C GLN A 55 5.34 12.50 2.58
N LEU A 56 5.42 11.32 3.19
CA LEU A 56 5.67 10.08 2.46
C LEU A 56 4.54 9.76 1.48
N ALA A 57 3.28 9.80 1.94
CA ALA A 57 2.11 9.52 1.12
C ALA A 57 2.01 10.47 -0.08
N ALA A 58 2.27 11.76 0.12
CA ALA A 58 2.29 12.75 -0.96
C ALA A 58 3.41 12.52 -1.98
N TYR A 59 4.52 11.93 -1.54
CA TYR A 59 5.66 11.66 -2.41
C TYR A 59 5.46 10.38 -3.25
N ILE A 60 4.94 9.31 -2.64
CA ILE A 60 4.86 7.99 -3.30
C ILE A 60 3.48 7.67 -3.89
N ASN A 61 2.41 8.34 -3.44
CA ASN A 61 1.01 8.13 -3.87
C ASN A 61 0.43 6.73 -3.58
N TYR A 62 0.87 6.09 -2.48
CA TYR A 62 0.31 4.81 -2.02
C TYR A 62 -0.69 5.03 -0.89
N VAL A 63 -1.45 3.97 -0.58
CA VAL A 63 -2.34 3.94 0.58
C VAL A 63 -1.54 4.24 1.86
N CYS A 64 -1.95 5.29 2.59
CA CYS A 64 -1.33 5.62 3.88
C CYS A 64 -2.01 4.83 5.02
N PRO A 65 -1.26 4.07 5.84
CA PRO A 65 -1.83 3.28 6.94
C PRO A 65 -2.01 4.07 8.25
N VAL A 66 -1.64 5.35 8.30
CA VAL A 66 -1.66 6.16 9.53
C VAL A 66 -2.99 6.88 9.67
N ASP A 67 -3.75 6.52 10.70
CA ASP A 67 -5.00 7.19 11.05
C ASP A 67 -4.76 8.67 11.37
N GLY A 68 -5.68 9.54 10.93
CA GLY A 68 -5.60 10.99 11.17
C GLY A 68 -4.67 11.76 10.20
N VAL A 69 -4.01 11.08 9.26
CA VAL A 69 -3.08 11.72 8.31
C VAL A 69 -3.74 12.73 7.35
N ARG A 70 -5.07 12.67 7.16
CA ARG A 70 -5.82 13.49 6.20
C ARG A 70 -5.54 14.98 6.33
N GLU A 71 -5.53 15.51 7.56
CA GLU A 71 -5.32 16.94 7.82
C GLU A 71 -3.90 17.37 7.48
N GLU A 72 -2.91 16.53 7.78
CA GLU A 72 -1.51 16.80 7.44
C GLU A 72 -1.28 16.69 5.93
N LEU A 73 -1.89 15.70 5.27
CA LEU A 73 -1.82 15.55 3.82
C LEU A 73 -2.50 16.72 3.09
N ALA A 74 -3.63 17.22 3.59
CA ALA A 74 -4.33 18.36 2.99
C ALA A 74 -3.51 19.66 3.05
N LYS A 75 -2.63 19.82 4.04
CA LYS A 75 -1.68 20.95 4.09
C LYS A 75 -0.64 20.89 2.96
N ILE A 76 -0.36 19.69 2.43
CA ILE A 76 0.57 19.46 1.33
C ILE A 76 -0.17 19.55 -0.01
N ASP A 77 -1.24 18.76 -0.15
CA ASP A 77 -2.08 18.67 -1.35
C ASP A 77 -3.50 18.20 -0.99
N GLU A 78 -4.48 19.11 -1.10
CA GLU A 78 -5.89 18.82 -0.83
C GLU A 78 -6.46 17.74 -1.76
N SER A 79 -6.01 17.68 -3.01
CA SER A 79 -6.48 16.71 -3.98
C SER A 79 -6.08 15.29 -3.58
N MET A 80 -4.86 15.10 -3.08
CA MET A 80 -4.38 13.83 -2.55
C MET A 80 -5.12 13.41 -1.28
N ALA A 81 -5.41 14.37 -0.40
CA ALA A 81 -6.21 14.10 0.81
C ALA A 81 -7.64 13.65 0.47
N SER A 82 -8.18 14.04 -0.69
CA SER A 82 -9.49 13.61 -1.18
C SER A 82 -9.46 12.34 -2.04
N ASN A 83 -8.27 11.86 -2.43
CA ASN A 83 -8.11 10.72 -3.33
C ASN A 83 -8.26 9.39 -2.57
N THR A 84 -9.29 8.61 -2.91
CA THR A 84 -9.55 7.31 -2.27
C THR A 84 -8.49 6.25 -2.57
N LEU A 85 -7.68 6.41 -3.62
CA LEU A 85 -6.55 5.54 -3.91
C LEU A 85 -5.35 5.78 -2.96
N ILE A 86 -5.29 6.93 -2.30
CA ILE A 86 -4.30 7.26 -1.26
C ILE A 86 -4.92 7.09 0.14
N LEU A 87 -6.15 7.57 0.35
CA LEU A 87 -6.88 7.45 1.61
C LEU A 87 -8.22 6.73 1.38
N PRO A 88 -8.23 5.38 1.37
CA PRO A 88 -9.43 4.60 1.13
C PRO A 88 -10.56 4.96 2.10
N ASP A 89 -11.76 5.12 1.55
CA ASP A 89 -12.97 5.23 2.36
C ASP A 89 -13.49 3.84 2.77
N LYS A 90 -14.57 3.83 3.55
CA LYS A 90 -15.19 2.59 4.02
C LYS A 90 -15.75 1.73 2.89
N GLU A 91 -16.22 2.33 1.80
CA GLU A 91 -16.78 1.59 0.67
C GLU A 91 -15.69 0.86 -0.10
N MET A 92 -14.60 1.56 -0.39
CA MET A 92 -13.42 1.00 -1.04
C MET A 92 -12.81 -0.10 -0.16
N ALA A 93 -12.58 0.19 1.12
CA ALA A 93 -12.03 -0.79 2.06
C ALA A 93 -12.89 -2.08 2.15
N ALA A 94 -14.22 -1.96 2.12
CA ALA A 94 -15.12 -3.11 2.16
C ALA A 94 -15.04 -4.02 0.92
N LYS A 95 -14.55 -3.51 -0.21
CA LYS A 95 -14.31 -4.29 -1.46
C LYS A 95 -12.98 -5.03 -1.45
N SER A 96 -12.10 -4.76 -0.49
CA SER A 96 -10.79 -5.40 -0.38
C SER A 96 -10.83 -6.76 0.30
N ARG A 97 -9.88 -7.62 -0.05
CA ARG A 97 -9.58 -8.89 0.62
C ARG A 97 -8.07 -9.07 0.72
N SER A 98 -7.55 -9.41 1.89
CA SER A 98 -6.15 -9.82 1.99
C SER A 98 -5.95 -11.23 1.43
N PHE A 99 -4.80 -11.47 0.81
CA PHE A 99 -4.41 -12.82 0.42
C PHE A 99 -4.13 -13.66 1.67
N ARG A 100 -4.79 -14.80 1.81
CA ARG A 100 -4.57 -15.70 2.95
C ARG A 100 -3.23 -16.40 2.83
N SER A 101 -2.68 -16.85 3.95
CA SER A 101 -1.59 -17.82 3.94
C SER A 101 -2.04 -19.12 3.25
N LEU A 102 -1.11 -19.71 2.52
CA LEU A 102 -1.28 -20.98 1.83
C LEU A 102 -0.59 -22.09 2.62
N SER A 103 -1.05 -23.34 2.45
CA SER A 103 -0.26 -24.49 2.85
C SER A 103 0.88 -24.72 1.85
N THR A 104 1.92 -25.45 2.25
CA THR A 104 3.02 -25.82 1.34
C THR A 104 2.51 -26.56 0.09
N GLU A 105 1.51 -27.42 0.24
CA GLU A 105 0.89 -28.12 -0.89
C GLU A 105 0.21 -27.15 -1.86
N GLU A 106 -0.51 -26.16 -1.32
CA GLU A 106 -1.16 -25.11 -2.12
C GLU A 106 -0.15 -24.22 -2.83
N GLU A 107 0.92 -23.81 -2.14
CA GLU A 107 2.01 -23.00 -2.71
C GLU A 107 2.65 -23.72 -3.90
N THR A 108 3.11 -24.96 -3.69
CA THR A 108 3.72 -25.77 -4.76
C THR A 108 2.76 -25.92 -5.95
N ALA A 109 1.49 -26.24 -5.68
CA ALA A 109 0.50 -26.42 -6.75
C ALA A 109 0.21 -25.13 -7.53
N TYR A 110 0.23 -23.96 -6.89
CA TYR A 110 0.03 -22.68 -7.59
C TYR A 110 1.29 -22.23 -8.34
N GLU A 111 2.47 -22.41 -7.76
CA GLU A 111 3.74 -22.11 -8.41
C GLU A 111 3.94 -22.94 -9.68
N GLU A 112 3.67 -24.25 -9.64
CA GLU A 112 3.74 -25.12 -10.82
C GLU A 112 2.77 -24.68 -11.92
N LYS A 113 1.53 -24.33 -11.55
CA LYS A 113 0.52 -23.83 -12.50
C LYS A 113 0.96 -22.51 -13.12
N PHE A 114 1.53 -21.60 -12.31
CA PHE A 114 2.00 -20.31 -12.79
C PHE A 114 3.23 -20.47 -13.70
N ALA A 115 4.21 -21.29 -13.32
CA ALA A 115 5.38 -21.62 -14.14
C ALA A 115 4.97 -22.15 -15.53
N LYS A 116 4.02 -23.10 -15.55
CA LYS A 116 3.45 -23.63 -16.79
C LYS A 116 2.73 -22.56 -17.62
N LEU A 117 1.99 -21.65 -16.98
CA LEU A 117 1.28 -20.57 -17.65
C LEU A 117 2.25 -19.61 -18.36
N ILE A 118 3.39 -19.30 -17.72
CA ILE A 118 4.39 -18.38 -18.27
C ILE A 118 5.44 -19.07 -19.17
N GLY A 119 5.42 -20.40 -19.28
CA GLY A 119 6.32 -21.19 -20.13
C GLY A 119 7.73 -21.39 -19.55
N ALA A 120 7.86 -21.36 -18.22
CA ALA A 120 9.12 -21.66 -17.51
C ALA A 120 9.35 -23.16 -17.31
#